data_AF-A0A8H4GJN3-F1
#
_entry.id   AF-A0A8H4GJN3-F1
#
_cell.length_a   1.000
_cell.length_b   1.000
_cell.length_c   1.000
_cell.angle_alpha   90.00
_cell.angle_beta   90.00
_cell.angle_gamma   90.00
#
_symmetry.space_group_name_H-M   'P 1'
#
loop_
_entity.id
_entity.type
_entity.pdbx_description
1 polymer ?
#
loop_
_entity_poly.entity_id
_entity_poly.type
_entity_poly.pdbx_seq_one_letter_code
_entity_poly.pdbx_strand_id
1 'polypeptide(L)'
;MSTTTAATDLVSKLPLRLRNFFARYPPQIYSAAVRPPVTEPETPAPAAEESLPSPYTPNRDAKGFKKPDPKAFSPSKSLLYTNPEHPNPFLPRKNFRNGKWIGPPIGLRRQAELVKLAIKYNVEALLPPGRKSTEYKETRRAERGLAIKGTGVGQKVKGHKWERTMEARLEDRRKAIMEMPEMIRLWKQRGHGRGWKQWPKR
;
A
#
# COMPACT_ATOMS: atom_id res chain seq x y z
N MET A 1 34.81 32.01 17.31
CA MET A 1 35.61 30.87 17.81
C MET A 1 34.90 30.00 18.85
N SER A 2 33.97 30.52 19.67
CA SER A 2 33.25 29.68 20.68
C SER A 2 32.22 28.70 20.05
N THR A 3 31.51 29.12 19.00
CA THR A 3 30.45 28.33 18.36
C THR A 3 30.95 27.07 17.65
N THR A 4 32.15 27.12 17.07
CA THR A 4 32.78 25.98 16.38
C THR A 4 33.16 24.87 17.34
N THR A 5 33.72 25.21 18.50
CA THR A 5 34.14 24.24 19.53
C THR A 5 32.94 23.56 20.18
N ALA A 6 31.89 24.33 20.48
CA ALA A 6 30.64 23.78 21.00
C ALA A 6 29.99 22.80 20.00
N ALA A 7 30.02 23.10 18.70
CA ALA A 7 29.50 22.20 17.66
C ALA A 7 30.32 20.89 17.57
N THR A 8 31.66 20.94 17.67
CA THR A 8 32.49 19.73 17.66
C THR A 8 32.19 18.82 18.86
N ASP A 9 31.90 19.40 20.02
CA ASP A 9 31.53 18.65 21.23
C ASP A 9 30.14 17.99 21.11
N LEU A 10 29.21 18.61 20.38
CA LEU A 10 27.91 18.00 20.10
C LEU A 10 28.05 16.85 19.08
N VAL A 11 28.91 17.00 18.08
CA VAL A 11 29.17 15.94 17.09
C VAL A 11 29.87 14.74 17.74
N SER A 12 30.76 14.96 18.71
CA SER A 12 31.45 13.87 19.41
C SER A 12 30.50 13.02 20.26
N LYS A 13 29.42 13.62 20.80
CA LYS A 13 28.34 12.94 21.54
C LYS A 13 27.44 12.06 20.67
N LEU A 14 27.49 12.18 19.33
CA LEU A 14 26.72 11.32 18.44
C LEU A 14 27.25 9.88 18.46
N PRO A 15 26.38 8.86 18.30
CA PRO A 15 26.79 7.47 18.17
C PRO A 15 27.79 7.27 17.03
N LEU A 16 28.79 6.41 17.24
CA LEU A 16 29.84 6.11 16.25
C LEU A 16 29.26 5.71 14.88
N ARG A 17 28.13 4.97 14.87
CA ARG A 17 27.45 4.60 13.62
C ARG A 17 26.96 5.81 12.81
N LEU A 18 26.39 6.82 13.47
CA LEU A 18 25.94 8.04 12.81
C LEU A 18 27.14 8.89 12.38
N ARG A 19 28.18 9.00 13.22
CA ARG A 19 29.42 9.71 12.88
C ARG A 19 30.10 9.12 11.64
N ASN A 20 30.27 7.80 11.61
CA ASN A 20 30.86 7.10 10.46
C ASN A 20 29.99 7.24 9.20
N PHE A 21 28.67 7.25 9.36
CA PHE A 21 27.76 7.48 8.26
C PHE A 21 27.94 8.89 7.68
N PHE A 22 27.93 9.93 8.52
CA PHE A 22 28.11 11.32 8.07
C PHE A 22 29.52 11.59 7.54
N ALA A 23 30.55 10.91 8.05
CA ALA A 23 31.90 10.99 7.50
C ALA A 23 31.98 10.47 6.05
N ARG A 24 31.22 9.40 5.74
CA ARG A 24 31.15 8.82 4.40
C ARG A 24 30.15 9.54 3.48
N TYR A 25 29.07 10.06 4.05
CA TYR A 25 27.96 10.70 3.36
C TYR A 25 27.69 12.06 4.02
N PRO A 26 28.43 13.12 3.63
CA PRO A 26 28.30 14.42 4.26
C PRO A 26 26.89 15.01 4.03
N PRO A 27 26.27 15.60 5.08
CA PRO A 27 24.89 16.09 5.01
C PRO A 27 24.72 17.26 4.04
N GLN A 28 25.79 18.01 3.74
CA GLN A 28 25.78 19.11 2.76
C GLN A 28 25.35 18.66 1.35
N ILE A 29 25.56 17.40 1.03
CA ILE A 29 25.26 16.83 -0.29
C ILE A 29 24.02 15.94 -0.21
N TYR A 30 23.94 15.14 0.86
CA TYR A 30 22.99 14.05 0.94
C TYR A 30 21.74 14.35 1.76
N SER A 31 21.70 15.42 2.56
CA SER A 31 20.57 15.66 3.48
C SER A 31 19.25 15.89 2.75
N ALA A 32 18.15 15.60 3.45
CA ALA A 32 16.80 15.91 2.96
C ALA A 32 16.60 17.41 2.67
N ALA A 33 17.29 18.28 3.41
CA ALA A 33 17.25 19.74 3.25
C ALA A 33 17.86 20.24 1.93
N VAL A 34 18.76 19.48 1.31
CA VAL A 34 19.44 19.86 0.05
C VAL A 34 18.58 19.55 -1.18
N ARG A 35 17.51 18.76 -1.02
CA ARG A 35 16.62 18.39 -2.11
C ARG A 35 15.94 19.65 -2.69
N PRO A 36 15.71 19.73 -4.02
CA PRO A 36 14.82 20.74 -4.58
C PRO A 36 13.44 20.73 -3.87
N PRO A 37 12.82 21.91 -3.67
CA PRO A 37 11.49 21.99 -3.09
C PRO A 37 10.52 21.18 -3.95
N VAL A 38 9.54 20.54 -3.30
CA VAL A 38 8.50 19.80 -4.00
C VAL A 38 7.60 20.83 -4.67
N THR A 39 7.79 21.06 -5.96
CA THR A 39 6.84 21.84 -6.76
C THR A 39 5.63 20.95 -7.02
N GLU A 40 4.55 21.18 -6.27
CA GLU A 40 3.27 20.57 -6.59
C GLU A 40 2.83 21.13 -7.95
N PRO A 41 2.51 20.29 -8.95
CA PRO A 41 1.92 20.80 -10.18
C PRO A 41 0.59 21.47 -9.83
N GLU A 42 0.36 22.70 -10.29
CA GLU A 42 -0.94 23.36 -10.15
C GLU A 42 -2.02 22.44 -10.74
N THR A 43 -2.77 21.79 -9.85
CA THR A 43 -3.83 20.87 -10.25
C THR A 43 -5.14 21.66 -10.14
N PRO A 44 -5.99 21.67 -11.18
CA PRO A 44 -7.31 22.29 -11.10
C PRO A 44 -8.12 21.69 -9.94
N ALA A 45 -9.01 22.51 -9.38
CA ALA A 45 -9.89 22.30 -8.22
C ALA A 45 -10.15 20.83 -7.80
N PRO A 46 -10.23 20.55 -6.49
CA PRO A 46 -10.40 19.18 -5.98
C PRO A 46 -11.58 18.52 -6.68
N ALA A 47 -11.27 17.49 -7.48
CA ALA A 47 -12.28 16.59 -8.00
C ALA A 47 -13.12 16.16 -6.79
N ALA A 48 -14.42 16.46 -6.86
CA ALA A 48 -15.38 16.26 -5.79
C ALA A 48 -15.05 14.98 -5.02
N GLU A 49 -15.04 15.08 -3.69
CA GLU A 49 -15.06 13.93 -2.80
C GLU A 49 -16.31 13.10 -3.16
N GLU A 50 -16.20 12.23 -4.15
CA GLU A 50 -17.19 11.19 -4.39
C GLU A 50 -17.19 10.40 -3.09
N SER A 51 -18.25 10.61 -2.29
CA SER A 51 -18.49 9.90 -1.04
C SER A 51 -18.23 8.43 -1.31
N LEU A 52 -17.13 7.91 -0.74
CA LEU A 52 -16.70 6.55 -1.03
C LEU A 52 -17.90 5.63 -0.76
N PRO A 53 -18.34 4.83 -1.74
CA PRO A 53 -19.50 4.00 -1.56
C PRO A 53 -19.27 3.12 -0.34
N SER A 54 -20.24 3.12 0.58
CA SER A 54 -20.22 2.23 1.75
C SER A 54 -19.81 0.82 1.28
N PRO A 55 -18.91 0.12 2.00
CA PRO A 55 -18.46 -1.21 1.60
C PRO A 55 -19.62 -2.21 1.42
N TYR A 56 -20.80 -1.89 1.95
CA TYR A 56 -22.06 -2.58 1.74
C TYR A 56 -22.93 -1.92 0.66
N THR A 57 -22.47 -1.89 -0.60
CA THR A 57 -23.37 -1.67 -1.74
C THR A 57 -24.09 -2.97 -2.12
N PRO A 58 -25.43 -2.96 -2.35
CA PRO A 58 -26.18 -4.12 -2.83
C PRO A 58 -25.70 -4.66 -4.18
N ASN A 59 -25.08 -3.80 -5.00
CA ASN A 59 -24.55 -4.21 -6.29
C ASN A 59 -23.21 -4.95 -6.12
N ARG A 60 -23.21 -6.25 -6.43
CA ARG A 60 -22.03 -7.13 -6.32
C ARG A 60 -21.03 -6.92 -7.48
N ASP A 61 -21.49 -6.42 -8.61
CA ASP A 61 -20.73 -6.32 -9.86
C ASP A 61 -20.14 -4.91 -10.09
N ALA A 62 -20.58 -3.91 -9.32
CA ALA A 62 -20.02 -2.56 -9.35
C ALA A 62 -18.57 -2.55 -8.84
N LYS A 63 -17.60 -2.48 -9.77
CA LYS A 63 -16.18 -2.24 -9.45
C LYS A 63 -15.97 -0.77 -9.09
N GLY A 64 -16.03 -0.46 -7.79
CA GLY A 64 -15.93 0.93 -7.30
C GLY A 64 -14.51 1.54 -7.35
N PHE A 65 -13.44 0.76 -7.26
CA PHE A 65 -12.08 1.32 -7.17
C PHE A 65 -11.35 1.36 -8.50
N LYS A 66 -11.17 2.56 -9.04
CA LYS A 66 -10.20 2.83 -10.11
C LYS A 66 -8.81 2.95 -9.47
N LYS A 67 -7.86 2.14 -9.96
CA LYS A 67 -6.47 2.22 -9.49
C LYS A 67 -5.89 3.55 -9.98
N PRO A 68 -5.25 4.36 -9.11
CA PRO A 68 -4.62 5.59 -9.56
C PRO A 68 -3.50 5.29 -10.54
N ASP A 69 -3.30 6.21 -11.49
CA ASP A 69 -2.29 6.07 -12.53
C ASP A 69 -0.88 6.00 -11.91
N PRO A 70 -0.08 4.96 -12.20
CA PRO A 70 1.24 4.78 -11.57
C PRO A 70 2.26 5.84 -12.01
N LYS A 71 1.98 6.56 -13.10
CA LYS A 71 2.81 7.64 -13.65
C LYS A 71 2.41 9.01 -13.11
N ALA A 72 1.26 9.12 -12.43
CA ALA A 72 0.81 10.37 -11.83
C ALA A 72 1.78 10.85 -10.75
N PHE A 73 1.81 12.17 -10.55
CA PHE A 73 2.58 12.79 -9.48
C PHE A 73 2.09 12.27 -8.12
N SER A 74 3.05 11.98 -7.24
CA SER A 74 2.79 11.44 -5.90
C SER A 74 3.69 12.21 -4.92
N PRO A 75 3.10 12.94 -3.95
CA PRO A 75 3.87 13.69 -2.96
C PRO A 75 4.88 12.84 -2.21
N SER A 76 4.53 11.60 -1.84
CA SER A 76 5.48 10.70 -1.18
C SER A 76 6.64 10.28 -2.11
N LYS A 77 6.37 10.14 -3.41
CA LYS A 77 7.38 9.72 -4.40
C LYS A 77 8.37 10.84 -4.71
N SER A 78 7.92 12.10 -4.78
CA SER A 78 8.79 13.26 -5.02
C SER A 78 9.84 13.43 -3.92
N LEU A 79 9.54 12.96 -2.71
CA LEU A 79 10.51 13.00 -1.62
C LEU A 79 11.76 12.16 -1.87
N LEU A 80 11.62 11.05 -2.61
CA LEU A 80 12.70 10.09 -2.87
C LEU A 80 13.60 10.57 -4.01
N TYR A 81 14.40 11.58 -3.72
CA TYR A 81 15.33 12.21 -4.65
C TYR A 81 16.74 11.60 -4.61
N THR A 82 17.41 11.62 -5.76
CA THR A 82 18.83 11.28 -5.92
C THR A 82 19.48 12.24 -6.91
N ASN A 83 20.64 12.78 -6.56
CA ASN A 83 21.46 13.55 -7.48
C ASN A 83 22.21 12.59 -8.44
N PRO A 84 22.32 12.89 -9.75
CA PRO A 84 23.12 12.11 -10.70
C PRO A 84 24.62 12.00 -10.33
N GLU A 85 25.23 13.08 -9.86
CA GLU A 85 26.66 13.12 -9.49
C GLU A 85 26.92 12.44 -8.15
N HIS A 86 25.99 12.63 -7.21
CA HIS A 86 26.08 12.09 -5.86
C HIS A 86 24.86 11.20 -5.56
N PRO A 87 24.90 9.91 -5.97
CA PRO A 87 23.77 9.01 -5.80
C PRO A 87 23.42 8.78 -4.33
N ASN A 88 22.14 8.86 -4.01
CA ASN A 88 21.63 8.67 -2.64
C ASN A 88 21.93 7.24 -2.14
N PRO A 89 22.59 7.06 -0.97
CA PRO A 89 22.95 5.75 -0.45
C PRO A 89 21.77 4.89 0.01
N PHE A 90 20.57 5.48 0.17
CA PHE A 90 19.35 4.80 0.60
C PHE A 90 18.49 4.29 -0.55
N LEU A 91 18.75 4.74 -1.78
CA LEU A 91 17.94 4.40 -2.94
C LEU A 91 18.68 3.43 -3.88
N PRO A 92 17.96 2.49 -4.51
CA PRO A 92 18.52 1.71 -5.60
C PRO A 92 18.72 2.59 -6.83
N ARG A 93 19.75 2.29 -7.63
CA ARG A 93 20.01 2.99 -8.89
C ARG A 93 20.01 2.03 -10.06
N LYS A 94 19.58 2.50 -11.23
CA LYS A 94 19.64 1.74 -12.48
C LYS A 94 21.01 1.96 -13.11
N ASN A 95 21.68 0.89 -13.50
CA ASN A 95 22.85 0.99 -14.36
C ASN A 95 22.36 1.08 -15.81
N PHE A 96 22.58 2.23 -16.45
CA PHE A 96 22.07 2.49 -17.80
C PHE A 96 22.78 1.69 -18.90
N ARG A 97 24.02 1.22 -18.66
CA ARG A 97 24.77 0.40 -19.63
C ARG A 97 24.19 -1.00 -19.79
N ASN A 98 23.73 -1.63 -18.71
CA ASN A 98 23.25 -3.02 -18.72
C ASN A 98 21.77 -3.16 -18.33
N GLY A 99 21.09 -2.06 -18.00
CA GLY A 99 19.69 -2.03 -17.58
C GLY A 99 19.40 -2.62 -16.19
N LYS A 100 20.39 -3.18 -15.49
CA LYS A 100 20.20 -3.85 -14.20
C LYS A 100 20.09 -2.83 -13.06
N TRP A 101 19.26 -3.15 -12.06
CA TRP A 101 19.15 -2.36 -10.84
C TRP A 101 20.22 -2.78 -9.84
N ILE A 102 20.96 -1.80 -9.33
CA ILE A 102 21.91 -1.96 -8.24
C ILE A 102 21.19 -1.66 -6.93
N GLY A 103 21.29 -2.57 -5.96
CA GLY A 103 20.73 -2.38 -4.63
C GLY A 103 21.35 -1.17 -3.91
N PRO A 104 20.63 -0.58 -2.93
CA PRO A 104 21.16 0.55 -2.19
C PRO A 104 22.39 0.12 -1.35
N PRO A 105 23.46 0.93 -1.30
CA PRO A 105 24.63 0.67 -0.45
C PRO A 105 24.27 0.44 1.02
N ILE A 106 23.23 1.13 1.51
CA ILE A 106 22.65 0.92 2.84
C ILE A 106 21.26 0.30 2.69
N GLY A 107 21.12 -0.97 3.09
CA GLY A 107 19.84 -1.70 3.02
C GLY A 107 18.78 -1.19 4.01
N LEU A 108 17.51 -1.55 3.77
CA LEU A 108 16.35 -1.03 4.52
C LEU A 108 16.43 -1.24 6.04
N ARG A 109 17.07 -2.33 6.51
CA ARG A 109 17.31 -2.58 7.94
C ARG A 109 18.27 -1.53 8.53
N ARG A 110 19.42 -1.32 7.88
CA ARG A 110 20.42 -0.33 8.30
C ARG A 110 19.89 1.10 8.19
N GLN A 111 19.08 1.39 7.16
CA GLN A 111 18.37 2.68 7.06
C GLN A 111 17.49 2.91 8.29
N ALA A 112 16.69 1.91 8.68
CA ALA A 112 15.82 2.02 9.85
C ALA A 112 16.61 2.22 11.16
N GLU A 113 17.75 1.55 11.32
CA GLU A 113 18.64 1.76 12.47
C GLU A 113 19.21 3.20 12.50
N LEU A 114 19.69 3.71 11.36
CA LEU A 114 20.20 5.08 11.27
C LEU A 114 19.10 6.10 11.55
N VAL A 115 17.91 5.93 10.97
CA VAL A 115 16.75 6.80 11.23
C VAL A 115 16.34 6.73 12.70
N LYS A 116 16.30 5.54 13.32
CA LYS A 116 15.96 5.40 14.75
C LYS A 116 16.97 6.11 15.65
N LEU A 117 18.27 6.01 15.34
CA LEU A 117 19.30 6.77 16.05
C LEU A 117 19.14 8.28 15.79
N ALA A 118 18.94 8.68 14.54
CA ALA A 118 18.84 10.09 14.19
C ALA A 118 17.62 10.77 14.83
N ILE A 119 16.49 10.07 14.96
CA ILE A 119 15.32 10.53 15.73
C ILE A 119 15.71 10.76 17.19
N LYS A 120 16.41 9.80 17.82
CA LYS A 120 16.83 9.91 19.23
C LYS A 120 17.72 11.13 19.49
N TYR A 121 18.55 11.51 18.53
CA TYR A 121 19.47 12.65 18.62
C TYR A 121 18.99 13.89 17.83
N ASN A 122 17.74 13.92 17.35
CA ASN A 122 17.14 15.01 16.56
C ASN A 122 17.96 15.44 15.32
N VAL A 123 18.66 14.51 14.67
CA VAL A 123 19.47 14.74 13.46
C VAL A 123 18.89 14.06 12.21
N GLU A 124 17.58 13.77 12.20
CA GLU A 124 16.93 13.08 11.07
C GLU A 124 17.00 13.89 9.77
N ALA A 125 16.81 15.21 9.84
CA ALA A 125 16.84 16.08 8.66
C ALA A 125 18.20 16.07 7.93
N LEU A 126 19.28 15.70 8.63
CA LEU A 126 20.64 15.59 8.06
C LEU A 126 20.85 14.28 7.28
N LEU A 127 19.98 13.29 7.47
CA LEU A 127 20.05 12.04 6.72
C LEU A 127 19.49 12.21 5.30
N PRO A 128 19.92 11.36 4.36
CA PRO A 128 19.30 11.32 3.05
C PRO A 128 17.83 10.93 3.07
N PRO A 129 17.02 11.45 2.13
CA PRO A 129 15.63 11.05 2.02
C PRO A 129 15.55 9.56 1.67
N GLY A 130 14.65 8.84 2.33
CA GLY A 130 14.55 7.39 2.15
C GLY A 130 13.20 6.84 2.59
N ARG A 131 12.91 5.60 2.20
CA ARG A 131 11.61 4.95 2.51
C ARG A 131 11.35 4.73 3.99
N LYS A 132 12.37 4.90 4.83
CA LYS A 132 12.29 4.72 6.28
C LYS A 132 12.22 6.04 7.05
N SER A 133 12.42 7.19 6.41
CA SER A 133 12.26 8.49 7.07
C SER A 133 10.83 8.71 7.53
N THR A 134 10.69 9.52 8.55
CA THR A 134 9.42 9.90 9.18
C THR A 134 8.55 10.66 8.18
N GLU A 135 9.10 11.70 7.55
CA GLU A 135 8.43 12.49 6.51
C GLU A 135 7.84 11.62 5.39
N TYR A 136 8.61 10.64 4.90
CA TYR A 136 8.15 9.75 3.83
C TYR A 136 6.99 8.86 4.27
N LYS A 137 7.05 8.34 5.51
CA LYS A 137 5.98 7.46 6.02
C LYS A 137 4.70 8.23 6.27
N GLU A 138 4.80 9.45 6.79
CA GLU A 138 3.67 10.32 7.09
C GLU A 138 2.99 10.77 5.80
N THR A 139 3.74 11.33 4.85
CA THR A 139 3.21 11.73 3.54
C THR A 139 2.60 10.54 2.79
N ARG A 140 3.24 9.37 2.80
CA ARG A 140 2.71 8.17 2.13
C ARG A 140 1.44 7.65 2.81
N ARG A 141 1.32 7.78 4.13
CA ARG A 141 0.12 7.39 4.88
C ARG A 141 -1.02 8.36 4.59
N ALA A 142 -0.76 9.66 4.57
CA ALA A 142 -1.73 10.69 4.22
C ALA A 142 -2.22 10.54 2.77
N GLU A 143 -1.31 10.32 1.82
CA GLU A 143 -1.63 10.19 0.40
C GLU A 143 -2.46 8.94 0.07
N ARG A 144 -2.10 7.78 0.64
CA ARG A 144 -2.65 6.48 0.18
C ARG A 144 -3.60 5.82 1.16
N GLY A 145 -3.59 6.22 2.43
CA GLY A 145 -4.33 5.55 3.49
C GLY A 145 -4.03 4.04 3.60
N LEU A 146 -5.03 3.29 4.07
CA LEU A 146 -4.96 1.83 4.11
C LEU A 146 -5.26 1.27 2.72
N ALA A 147 -4.32 0.52 2.14
CA ALA A 147 -4.44 -0.03 0.79
C ALA A 147 -4.41 -1.57 0.76
N ILE A 148 -4.88 -2.22 1.84
CA ILE A 148 -4.96 -3.69 1.91
C ILE A 148 -6.11 -4.18 1.04
N LYS A 149 -5.95 -5.32 0.35
CA LYS A 149 -7.03 -5.88 -0.47
C LYS A 149 -8.22 -6.25 0.43
N GLY A 150 -9.41 -5.76 0.08
CA GLY A 150 -10.65 -6.01 0.80
C GLY A 150 -11.02 -4.92 1.81
N THR A 151 -10.07 -4.49 2.65
CA THR A 151 -10.29 -3.49 3.72
C THR A 151 -9.72 -2.10 3.41
N GLY A 152 -8.93 -1.98 2.35
CA GLY A 152 -8.35 -0.71 1.94
C GLY A 152 -9.39 0.24 1.35
N VAL A 153 -9.04 1.52 1.30
CA VAL A 153 -9.90 2.60 0.77
C VAL A 153 -10.41 2.22 -0.63
N GLY A 154 -11.73 2.20 -0.79
CA GLY A 154 -12.44 1.82 -2.02
C GLY A 154 -12.45 0.32 -2.37
N GLN A 155 -11.80 -0.54 -1.59
CA GLN A 155 -11.87 -2.00 -1.80
C GLN A 155 -13.13 -2.59 -1.14
N LYS A 156 -13.61 -3.71 -1.71
CA LYS A 156 -14.72 -4.50 -1.17
C LYS A 156 -14.23 -5.89 -0.76
N VAL A 157 -14.75 -6.38 0.37
CA VAL A 157 -14.48 -7.73 0.87
C VAL A 157 -15.17 -8.75 -0.05
N LYS A 158 -14.49 -9.87 -0.33
CA LYS A 158 -15.01 -10.91 -1.22
C LYS A 158 -16.23 -11.64 -0.63
N GLY A 159 -16.26 -11.83 0.68
CA GLY A 159 -17.22 -12.70 1.37
C GLY A 159 -16.84 -14.17 1.30
N HIS A 160 -17.23 -14.93 2.32
CA HIS A 160 -17.01 -16.38 2.37
C HIS A 160 -17.83 -17.10 1.27
N LYS A 161 -17.46 -18.35 0.96
CA LYS A 161 -18.17 -19.12 -0.08
C LYS A 161 -19.65 -19.29 0.28
N TRP A 162 -19.97 -19.57 1.54
CA TRP A 162 -21.35 -19.77 1.99
C TRP A 162 -22.17 -18.49 1.81
N GLU A 163 -21.71 -17.34 2.32
CA GLU A 163 -22.36 -16.01 2.15
C GLU A 163 -22.71 -15.73 0.69
N ARG A 164 -21.76 -15.96 -0.22
CA ARG A 164 -21.93 -15.72 -1.65
C ARG A 164 -22.91 -16.67 -2.34
N THR A 165 -23.14 -17.85 -1.77
CA THR A 165 -24.03 -18.88 -2.34
C THR A 165 -25.35 -19.03 -1.56
N MET A 166 -25.51 -18.33 -0.45
CA MET A 166 -26.67 -18.47 0.44
C MET A 166 -27.96 -18.15 -0.30
N GLU A 167 -27.99 -17.05 -1.05
CA GLU A 167 -29.14 -16.62 -1.83
C GLU A 167 -29.57 -17.67 -2.86
N ALA A 168 -28.65 -18.11 -3.71
CA ALA A 168 -28.91 -19.18 -4.69
C ALA A 168 -29.40 -20.48 -4.02
N ARG A 169 -28.79 -20.89 -2.90
CA ARG A 169 -29.22 -22.09 -2.16
C ARG A 169 -30.61 -21.94 -1.55
N LEU A 170 -30.99 -20.75 -1.10
CA LEU A 170 -32.31 -20.47 -0.56
C LEU A 170 -33.36 -20.45 -1.67
N GLU A 171 -33.02 -19.91 -2.84
CA GLU A 171 -33.87 -19.94 -4.04
C GLU A 171 -34.11 -21.38 -4.53
N ASP A 172 -33.05 -22.19 -4.63
CA ASP A 172 -33.15 -23.61 -4.99
C ASP A 172 -34.05 -24.37 -4.00
N ARG A 173 -33.89 -24.11 -2.70
CA ARG A 173 -34.73 -24.70 -1.65
C ARG A 173 -36.19 -24.24 -1.78
N ARG A 174 -36.43 -22.95 -2.01
CA ARG A 174 -37.78 -22.40 -2.20
C ARG A 174 -38.46 -23.03 -3.41
N LYS A 175 -37.74 -23.13 -4.52
CA LYS A 175 -38.23 -23.77 -5.75
C LYS A 175 -38.57 -25.23 -5.52
N ALA A 176 -37.68 -25.98 -4.86
CA ALA A 176 -37.93 -27.39 -4.53
C ALA A 176 -39.19 -27.58 -3.67
N ILE A 177 -39.41 -26.74 -2.65
CA ILE A 177 -40.61 -26.79 -1.80
C ILE A 177 -41.89 -26.48 -2.61
N MET A 178 -41.82 -25.52 -3.54
CA MET A 178 -42.95 -25.17 -4.41
C MET A 178 -43.31 -26.29 -5.39
N GLU A 179 -42.33 -26.98 -5.96
CA GLU A 179 -42.52 -28.09 -6.92
C GLU A 179 -42.82 -29.43 -6.22
N MET A 180 -42.57 -29.53 -4.92
CA MET A 180 -42.72 -30.76 -4.13
C MET A 180 -44.13 -31.37 -4.16
N PRO A 181 -45.24 -30.59 -4.05
CA PRO A 181 -46.59 -31.15 -4.13
C PRO A 181 -46.90 -31.83 -5.47
N GLU A 182 -46.49 -31.22 -6.58
CA GLU A 182 -46.68 -31.77 -7.93
C GLU A 182 -45.85 -33.04 -8.13
N MET A 183 -44.59 -33.00 -7.69
CA MET A 183 -43.69 -34.15 -7.67
C MET A 183 -44.30 -35.34 -6.90
N ILE A 184 -44.84 -35.10 -5.69
CA ILE A 184 -45.48 -36.14 -4.87
C ILE A 184 -46.72 -36.70 -5.58
N ARG A 185 -47.54 -35.84 -6.21
CA ARG A 185 -48.72 -36.27 -6.96
C ARG A 185 -48.35 -37.20 -8.10
N LEU A 186 -47.38 -36.82 -8.92
CA LEU A 186 -46.88 -37.64 -10.04
C LEU A 186 -46.27 -38.96 -9.55
N TRP A 187 -45.49 -38.91 -8.47
CA TRP A 187 -44.87 -40.11 -7.90
C TRP A 187 -45.91 -41.13 -7.40
N LYS A 188 -46.96 -40.65 -6.73
CA LYS A 188 -48.09 -41.49 -6.28
C LYS A 188 -48.87 -42.07 -7.47
N GLN A 189 -49.23 -41.24 -8.45
CA GLN A 189 -49.97 -41.67 -9.65
C GLN A 189 -49.21 -42.74 -10.45
N ARG A 190 -47.88 -42.64 -10.51
CA ARG A 190 -47.04 -43.56 -11.28
C ARG A 190 -46.66 -44.84 -10.53
N GLY A 191 -47.20 -45.05 -9.33
CA GLY A 191 -47.08 -46.30 -8.58
C GLY A 191 -45.80 -46.44 -7.76
N HIS A 192 -45.43 -45.39 -7.01
CA HIS A 192 -44.38 -45.45 -5.98
C HIS A 192 -43.03 -46.01 -6.48
N GLY A 193 -42.56 -45.51 -7.63
CA GLY A 193 -41.23 -45.84 -8.15
C GLY A 193 -41.17 -46.85 -9.30
N ARG A 194 -42.23 -47.65 -9.55
CA ARG A 194 -42.21 -48.67 -10.63
C ARG A 194 -42.00 -48.08 -12.04
N GLY A 195 -42.52 -46.89 -12.31
CA GLY A 195 -42.35 -46.19 -13.59
C GLY A 195 -41.53 -44.89 -13.51
N TRP A 196 -40.81 -44.68 -12.40
CA TRP A 196 -40.07 -43.43 -12.14
C TRP A 196 -38.67 -43.47 -12.75
N LYS A 197 -38.37 -42.51 -13.63
CA LYS A 197 -37.07 -42.40 -14.32
C LYS A 197 -36.23 -41.21 -13.86
N GLN A 198 -36.80 -40.30 -13.07
CA GLN A 198 -36.16 -39.04 -12.64
C GLN A 198 -35.49 -39.20 -11.27
N TRP A 199 -34.54 -40.13 -11.17
CA TRP A 199 -33.77 -40.32 -9.93
C TRP A 199 -32.70 -39.23 -9.78
N PRO A 200 -32.44 -38.73 -8.56
CA PRO A 200 -31.31 -37.84 -8.31
C PRO A 200 -30.01 -38.51 -8.75
N LYS A 201 -29.16 -37.77 -9.46
CA LYS A 201 -27.82 -38.24 -9.80
C LYS A 201 -26.91 -38.03 -8.58
N ARG A 202 -26.03 -39.01 -8.33
CA ARG A 202 -24.97 -38.89 -7.33
C ARG A 202 -23.89 -37.92 -7.78
#